data_AF-A0A4P7VQN2-F1
#
_entry.id   AF-A0A4P7VQN2-F1
#
_cell.length_a   1.000
_cell.length_b   1.000
_cell.length_c   1.000
_cell.angle_alpha   90.00
_cell.angle_beta   90.00
_cell.angle_gamma   90.00
#
_symmetry.space_group_name_H-M   'P 1'
#
loop_
_entity.id
_entity.type
_entity.pdbx_description
1 polymer ?
#
loop_
_entity_poly.entity_id
_entity_poly.type
_entity_poly.pdbx_seq_one_letter_code
_entity_poly.pdbx_strand_id
1 'polypeptide(L)'
;MNYNNSARYRRMPLRPACGLHEDDPIEPQHKPQKVVPSFPLSVFPSAIRNIVKALVEYEHFNVNFISASMFTTFAAAMGNRWTVRFSATWVERPIMYVALVGYPSCGKTPPLRLALSPLLNLDHEYDREYCAKLKAYKQWGPNLRKSARHCLCRRRWSDRGAGVMWLSTRP
;
A
#
# COMPACT_ATOMS: atom_id res chain seq x y z
N MET A 1 29.58 0.27 1.42
CA MET A 1 29.49 0.45 2.89
C MET A 1 28.55 -0.61 3.46
N ASN A 2 29.10 -1.56 4.22
CA ASN A 2 28.39 -2.73 4.75
C ASN A 2 28.02 -2.45 6.23
N TYR A 3 26.73 -2.28 6.53
CA TYR A 3 26.28 -2.00 7.90
C TYR A 3 26.20 -3.30 8.70
N ASN A 4 27.22 -3.52 9.52
CA ASN A 4 27.32 -4.61 10.46
C ASN A 4 26.23 -4.46 11.54
N ASN A 5 25.37 -5.47 11.68
CA ASN A 5 24.33 -5.52 12.70
C ASN A 5 24.97 -5.89 14.05
N SER A 6 25.48 -4.87 14.74
CA SER A 6 26.01 -4.98 16.08
C SER A 6 24.89 -5.08 17.11
N ALA A 7 25.10 -5.96 18.09
CA ALA A 7 24.38 -6.12 19.35
C ALA A 7 23.11 -6.98 19.33
N ARG A 8 23.26 -8.22 19.82
CA ARG A 8 22.80 -8.61 21.18
C ARG A 8 23.15 -10.08 21.45
N TYR A 9 24.42 -10.36 21.73
CA TYR A 9 24.78 -11.53 22.53
C TYR A 9 24.78 -11.11 23.99
N ARG A 10 23.76 -11.55 24.72
CA ARG A 10 23.70 -11.46 26.19
C ARG A 10 24.84 -12.33 26.72
N ARG A 11 25.99 -11.74 27.08
CA ARG A 11 27.09 -12.46 27.74
C ARG A 11 26.61 -12.87 29.13
N MET A 12 26.40 -14.16 29.34
CA MET A 12 26.32 -14.73 30.68
C MET A 12 27.76 -15.03 31.10
N PRO A 13 28.28 -14.47 32.21
CA PRO A 13 29.63 -14.79 32.63
C PRO A 13 29.59 -16.16 33.31
N LEU A 14 30.17 -17.17 32.66
CA LEU A 14 30.66 -18.36 33.34
C LEU A 14 32.16 -18.16 33.55
N ARG A 15 32.61 -18.04 34.79
CA ARG A 15 34.02 -18.23 35.19
C ARG A 15 34.04 -19.10 36.45
N PRO A 16 35.00 -20.03 36.59
CA PRO A 16 36.41 -19.73 36.90
C PRO A 16 37.38 -20.32 35.86
N ALA A 17 38.42 -19.61 35.42
CA ALA A 17 39.75 -19.42 36.03
C ALA A 17 40.70 -20.61 35.76
N CYS A 18 41.70 -20.36 34.91
CA CYS A 18 42.89 -21.17 34.61
C CYS A 18 42.70 -22.35 33.64
N GLY A 19 43.29 -22.20 32.45
CA GLY A 19 43.43 -23.26 31.45
C GLY A 19 43.29 -22.67 30.06
N LEU A 20 44.42 -22.48 29.37
CA LEU A 20 44.48 -22.03 27.98
C LEU A 20 43.55 -22.90 27.12
N HIS A 21 42.45 -22.34 26.65
CA HIS A 21 41.69 -22.94 25.57
C HIS A 21 42.25 -22.32 24.29
N GLU A 22 42.83 -23.15 23.42
CA GLU A 22 42.94 -22.76 22.03
C GLU A 22 41.50 -22.54 21.56
N ASP A 23 41.19 -21.32 21.14
CA ASP A 23 39.92 -21.03 20.49
C ASP A 23 39.92 -21.87 19.21
N ASP A 24 39.19 -22.99 19.21
CA ASP A 24 38.89 -23.73 17.99
C ASP A 24 38.40 -22.73 16.94
N PRO A 25 38.92 -22.76 15.69
CA PRO A 25 38.47 -21.85 14.65
C PRO A 25 36.95 -21.92 14.55
N ILE A 26 36.29 -20.80 14.81
CA ILE A 26 34.84 -20.68 14.63
C ILE A 26 34.58 -20.89 13.14
N GLU A 27 34.25 -22.12 12.74
CA GLU A 27 33.72 -22.36 11.41
C GLU A 27 32.48 -21.48 11.24
N PRO A 28 32.42 -20.63 10.21
CA PRO A 28 31.27 -19.79 9.98
C PRO A 28 30.07 -20.71 9.75
N GLN A 29 29.17 -20.80 10.74
CA GLN A 29 27.94 -21.56 10.63
C GLN A 29 27.08 -20.97 9.52
N HIS A 30 27.30 -21.43 8.29
CA HIS A 30 26.52 -21.11 7.12
C HIS A 30 25.19 -21.85 7.26
N LYS A 31 24.25 -21.23 7.99
CA LYS A 31 22.86 -21.69 7.99
C LYS A 31 22.40 -21.74 6.53
N PRO A 32 21.91 -22.88 6.02
CA PRO A 32 21.44 -22.96 4.65
C PRO A 32 20.38 -21.89 4.44
N GLN A 33 20.70 -20.91 3.58
CA GLN A 33 19.83 -19.78 3.34
C GLN A 33 18.58 -20.31 2.64
N LYS A 34 17.45 -20.33 3.35
CA LYS A 34 16.16 -20.75 2.80
C LYS A 34 15.87 -19.90 1.57
N VAL A 35 15.88 -20.52 0.38
CA VAL A 35 15.57 -19.84 -0.88
C VAL A 35 14.10 -19.46 -0.85
N VAL A 36 13.81 -18.18 -0.63
CA VAL A 36 12.45 -17.64 -0.67
C VAL A 36 12.12 -17.32 -2.14
N PRO A 37 11.07 -17.93 -2.73
CA PRO A 37 10.71 -17.63 -4.10
C PRO A 37 10.25 -16.17 -4.22
N SER A 38 10.63 -15.53 -5.33
CA SER A 38 10.21 -14.17 -5.64
C SER A 38 8.77 -14.14 -6.18
N PHE A 39 8.10 -13.00 -6.02
CA PHE A 39 6.74 -12.81 -6.49
C PHE A 39 6.63 -12.97 -8.02
N PRO A 40 5.62 -13.70 -8.53
CA PRO A 40 5.47 -13.93 -9.97
C PRO A 40 4.99 -12.67 -10.69
N LEU A 41 5.87 -12.03 -11.46
CA LEU A 41 5.54 -10.84 -12.26
C LEU A 41 4.60 -11.13 -13.43
N SER A 42 4.34 -12.41 -13.75
CA SER A 42 3.40 -12.83 -14.79
C SER A 42 1.95 -12.41 -14.49
N VAL A 43 1.60 -12.21 -13.22
CA VAL A 43 0.26 -11.81 -12.76
C VAL A 43 -0.07 -10.38 -13.17
N PHE A 44 0.94 -9.51 -13.32
CA PHE A 44 0.71 -8.13 -13.73
C PHE A 44 0.57 -7.98 -15.25
N PRO A 45 -0.30 -7.04 -15.70
CA PRO A 45 -0.30 -6.56 -17.08
C PRO A 45 1.10 -6.08 -17.51
N SER A 46 1.39 -6.14 -18.81
CA SER A 46 2.71 -5.80 -19.37
C SER A 46 3.21 -4.42 -18.96
N ALA A 47 2.33 -3.40 -18.95
CA ALA A 47 2.68 -2.04 -18.54
C ALA A 47 3.21 -1.98 -17.09
N ILE A 48 2.48 -2.57 -16.14
CA ILE A 48 2.87 -2.60 -14.72
C ILE A 48 4.13 -3.45 -14.52
N ARG A 49 4.22 -4.57 -15.23
CA ARG A 49 5.41 -5.43 -15.20
C ARG A 49 6.66 -4.67 -15.63
N ASN A 50 6.57 -3.84 -16.67
CA ASN A 50 7.69 -3.04 -17.15
C ASN A 50 8.10 -1.98 -16.12
N ILE A 51 7.13 -1.32 -15.48
CA ILE A 51 7.39 -0.38 -14.38
C ILE A 51 8.11 -1.08 -13.23
N VAL A 52 7.60 -2.24 -12.78
CA VAL A 52 8.22 -3.01 -11.69
C VAL A 52 9.66 -3.41 -12.05
N LYS A 53 9.90 -3.90 -13.28
CA LYS A 53 11.24 -4.24 -13.74
C LYS A 53 12.19 -3.03 -13.73
N ALA A 54 11.75 -1.89 -14.26
CA ALA A 54 12.54 -0.66 -14.24
C ALA A 54 12.88 -0.22 -12.81
N LEU A 55 11.94 -0.30 -11.87
CA LEU A 55 12.19 0.05 -10.48
C LEU A 55 13.13 -0.91 -9.75
N VAL A 56 13.09 -2.21 -10.10
CA VAL A 56 14.06 -3.17 -9.58
C VAL A 56 15.46 -2.88 -10.16
N GLU A 57 15.54 -2.49 -11.42
CA GLU A 57 16.80 -2.20 -12.13
C GLU A 57 17.46 -0.90 -11.66
N TYR A 58 16.72 0.20 -11.62
CA TYR A 58 17.26 1.55 -11.34
C TYR A 58 17.24 1.91 -9.85
N GLU A 59 16.19 1.55 -9.12
CA GLU A 59 16.04 1.91 -7.69
C GLU A 59 16.47 0.78 -6.74
N HIS A 60 16.85 -0.39 -7.30
CA HIS A 60 17.25 -1.58 -6.54
C HIS A 60 16.22 -2.02 -5.49
N PHE A 61 14.93 -1.78 -5.76
CA PHE A 61 13.86 -2.24 -4.87
C PHE A 61 13.74 -3.76 -4.89
N ASN A 62 13.37 -4.33 -3.74
CA ASN A 62 13.02 -5.74 -3.67
C ASN A 62 11.73 -5.99 -4.47
N VAL A 63 11.78 -6.92 -5.42
CA VAL A 63 10.65 -7.30 -6.28
C VAL A 63 9.37 -7.62 -5.49
N ASN A 64 9.50 -8.24 -4.31
CA ASN A 64 8.35 -8.59 -3.47
C ASN A 64 7.71 -7.34 -2.85
N PHE A 65 8.51 -6.38 -2.38
CA PHE A 65 7.98 -5.16 -1.77
C PHE A 65 7.31 -4.25 -2.80
N ILE A 66 7.90 -4.07 -3.98
CA ILE A 66 7.27 -3.26 -5.03
C ILE A 66 6.02 -3.93 -5.59
N SER A 67 6.03 -5.25 -5.78
CA SER A 67 4.86 -6.01 -6.24
C SER A 67 3.70 -5.90 -5.24
N ALA A 68 3.96 -6.14 -3.95
CA ALA A 68 2.96 -5.98 -2.91
C ALA A 68 2.46 -4.52 -2.79
N SER A 69 3.35 -3.54 -2.96
CA SER A 69 2.98 -2.12 -2.99
C SER A 69 2.04 -1.76 -4.14
N MET A 70 2.27 -2.30 -5.34
CA MET A 70 1.36 -2.16 -6.48
C MET A 70 -0.01 -2.76 -6.19
N PHE A 71 -0.09 -3.93 -5.54
CA PHE A 71 -1.37 -4.49 -5.11
C PHE A 71 -2.10 -3.62 -4.09
N THR A 72 -1.37 -3.00 -3.15
CA THR A 72 -1.96 -2.03 -2.23
C THR A 72 -2.59 -0.85 -2.99
N THR A 73 -1.90 -0.33 -4.00
CA THR A 73 -2.43 0.72 -4.87
C THR A 73 -3.67 0.24 -5.64
N PHE A 74 -3.68 -0.97 -6.19
CA PHE A 74 -4.85 -1.51 -6.88
C PHE A 74 -6.03 -1.72 -5.93
N ALA A 75 -5.79 -2.22 -4.72
CA ALA A 75 -6.81 -2.37 -3.69
C ALA A 75 -7.50 -1.04 -3.40
N ALA A 76 -6.70 0.01 -3.18
CA ALA A 76 -7.20 1.37 -2.94
C ALA A 76 -7.93 1.95 -4.16
N ALA A 77 -7.41 1.73 -5.37
CA ALA A 77 -8.00 2.24 -6.60
C ALA A 77 -9.33 1.56 -6.97
N MET A 78 -9.44 0.25 -6.79
CA MET A 78 -10.68 -0.51 -7.00
C MET A 78 -11.74 -0.11 -5.97
N GLY A 79 -11.35 -0.05 -4.69
CA GLY A 79 -12.24 0.26 -3.57
C GLY A 79 -13.56 -0.51 -3.65
N ASN A 80 -14.67 0.17 -3.36
CA ASN A 80 -16.01 -0.41 -3.44
C ASN A 80 -16.69 -0.21 -4.80
N ARG A 81 -15.94 0.19 -5.84
CA ARG A 81 -16.49 0.52 -7.16
C ARG A 81 -16.84 -0.73 -7.96
N TRP A 82 -16.06 -1.81 -7.81
CA TRP A 82 -16.19 -3.01 -8.62
C TRP A 82 -16.92 -4.11 -7.85
N THR A 83 -17.66 -4.92 -8.59
CA THR A 83 -18.37 -6.10 -8.09
C THR A 83 -18.24 -7.19 -9.14
N VAL A 84 -17.92 -8.40 -8.71
CA VAL A 84 -17.81 -9.57 -9.56
C VAL A 84 -19.03 -10.44 -9.31
N ARG A 85 -19.76 -10.78 -10.37
CA ARG A 85 -20.93 -11.65 -10.32
C ARG A 85 -20.55 -13.03 -10.86
N PHE A 86 -20.53 -14.03 -9.98
CA PHE A 86 -20.26 -15.41 -10.36
C PHE A 86 -21.53 -16.15 -10.79
N SER A 87 -22.66 -15.83 -10.14
CA SER A 87 -23.99 -16.41 -10.40
C SER A 87 -25.10 -15.37 -10.18
N ALA A 88 -26.36 -15.71 -10.49
CA ALA A 88 -27.49 -14.79 -10.32
C ALA A 88 -27.63 -14.24 -8.88
N THR A 89 -27.29 -15.04 -7.87
CA THR A 89 -27.39 -14.69 -6.44
C THR A 89 -26.04 -14.37 -5.80
N TRP A 90 -24.92 -14.66 -6.46
CA TRP A 90 -23.60 -14.51 -5.86
C TRP A 90 -22.83 -13.38 -6.51
N VAL A 91 -22.78 -12.26 -5.79
CA VAL A 91 -22.05 -11.05 -6.16
C VAL A 91 -21.09 -10.73 -5.02
N GLU A 92 -19.81 -10.65 -5.36
CA GLU A 92 -18.74 -10.36 -4.41
C GLU A 92 -17.98 -9.09 -4.79
N ARG A 93 -17.38 -8.46 -3.78
CA ARG A 93 -16.50 -7.31 -3.96
C ARG A 93 -15.05 -7.76 -3.81
N PRO A 94 -14.15 -7.42 -4.75
CA PRO A 94 -12.73 -7.74 -4.60
C PRO A 94 -12.11 -6.86 -3.52
N ILE A 95 -11.90 -7.40 -2.33
CA ILE A 95 -11.20 -6.74 -1.22
C ILE A 95 -9.82 -7.38 -1.07
N MET A 96 -8.77 -6.56 -1.05
CA MET A 96 -7.39 -7.02 -0.88
C MET A 96 -6.76 -6.34 0.34
N TYR A 97 -6.24 -7.14 1.27
CA TYR A 97 -5.46 -6.67 2.41
C TYR A 97 -4.00 -7.06 2.21
N VAL A 98 -3.10 -6.08 2.32
CA VAL A 98 -1.67 -6.28 2.10
C VAL A 98 -0.90 -5.78 3.33
N ALA A 99 -0.02 -6.63 3.86
CA ALA A 99 0.89 -6.28 4.94
C ALA A 99 2.34 -6.42 4.49
N LEU A 100 3.11 -5.33 4.57
CA LEU A 100 4.53 -5.32 4.24
C LEU A 100 5.36 -5.51 5.53
N VAL A 101 5.93 -6.70 5.70
CA VAL A 101 6.74 -7.05 6.88
C VAL A 101 8.20 -7.22 6.52
N GLY A 102 9.09 -6.71 7.35
CA GLY A 102 10.54 -6.86 7.23
C GLY A 102 11.29 -6.08 8.30
N TYR A 103 12.60 -6.28 8.42
CA TYR A 103 13.44 -5.55 9.39
C TYR A 103 13.34 -4.02 9.24
N PRO A 104 13.50 -3.25 10.33
CA PRO A 104 13.61 -1.80 10.21
C PRO A 104 14.70 -1.44 9.19
N SER A 105 14.49 -0.36 8.43
CA SER A 105 15.39 0.09 7.36
C SER A 105 15.54 -0.83 6.13
N CYS A 106 14.77 -1.92 6.00
CA CYS A 106 14.84 -2.79 4.80
C CYS A 106 14.14 -2.22 3.54
N GLY A 107 13.94 -0.89 3.46
CA GLY A 107 13.43 -0.24 2.25
C GLY A 107 11.97 -0.55 1.88
N LYS A 108 11.08 -0.79 2.85
CA LYS A 108 9.64 -1.04 2.59
C LYS A 108 8.87 0.23 2.19
N THR A 109 9.18 1.33 2.86
CA THR A 109 8.44 2.59 2.72
C THR A 109 8.63 3.24 1.35
N PRO A 110 9.84 3.30 0.76
CA PRO A 110 10.03 3.91 -0.56
C PRO A 110 9.18 3.30 -1.69
N PRO A 111 9.16 1.97 -1.94
CA PRO A 111 8.34 1.40 -3.00
C PRO A 111 6.84 1.57 -2.75
N LEU A 112 6.40 1.52 -1.48
CA LEU A 112 4.99 1.77 -1.13
C LEU A 112 4.58 3.21 -1.47
N ARG A 113 5.38 4.20 -1.06
CA ARG A 113 5.10 5.61 -1.34
C ARG A 113 5.09 5.90 -2.84
N LEU A 114 6.03 5.30 -3.58
CA LEU A 114 6.09 5.45 -5.02
C LEU A 114 4.84 4.88 -5.70
N ALA A 115 4.43 3.66 -5.33
CA ALA A 115 3.25 3.02 -5.88
C ALA A 115 1.96 3.79 -5.56
N LEU A 116 1.87 4.44 -4.39
CA LEU A 116 0.69 5.22 -3.97
C LEU A 116 0.66 6.65 -4.50
N SER A 117 1.80 7.20 -4.95
CA SER A 117 1.92 8.57 -5.47
C SER A 117 0.80 9.00 -6.42
N PRO A 118 0.40 8.21 -7.46
CA PRO A 118 -0.66 8.64 -8.36
C PRO A 118 -2.01 8.83 -7.65
N LEU A 119 -2.36 7.96 -6.69
CA LEU A 119 -3.60 8.10 -5.92
C LEU A 119 -3.56 9.32 -5.00
N LEU A 120 -2.43 9.53 -4.32
CA LEU A 120 -2.26 10.69 -3.45
C LEU A 120 -2.36 12.01 -4.25
N ASN A 121 -1.79 12.05 -5.45
CA ASN A 121 -1.89 13.22 -6.32
C ASN A 121 -3.34 13.53 -6.71
N LEU A 122 -4.13 12.49 -7.03
CA LEU A 122 -5.57 12.64 -7.31
C LEU A 122 -6.35 13.10 -6.08
N ASP A 123 -6.05 12.55 -4.89
CA ASP A 123 -6.69 12.99 -3.64
C ASP A 123 -6.38 14.46 -3.35
N HIS A 124 -5.14 14.89 -3.54
CA HIS A 124 -4.74 16.29 -3.40
C HIS A 124 -5.49 17.23 -4.35
N GLU A 125 -5.75 16.80 -5.59
CA GLU A 125 -6.54 17.57 -6.54
C GLU A 125 -8.00 17.70 -6.10
N TYR A 126 -8.62 16.58 -5.69
CA TYR A 126 -9.98 16.57 -5.17
C TYR A 126 -10.13 17.39 -3.88
N ASP A 127 -9.13 17.39 -3.02
CA ASP A 127 -9.11 18.19 -1.80
C ASP A 127 -9.07 19.70 -2.11
N ARG A 128 -8.30 20.11 -3.11
CA ARG A 128 -8.27 21.52 -3.56
C ARG A 128 -9.63 21.96 -4.07
N GLU A 129 -10.26 21.16 -4.93
CA GLU A 129 -11.60 21.44 -5.43
C GLU A 129 -12.62 21.52 -4.29
N TYR A 130 -12.58 20.55 -3.36
CA TYR A 130 -13.48 20.51 -2.23
C TYR A 130 -13.31 21.75 -1.35
N CYS A 131 -12.07 22.15 -1.06
CA CYS A 131 -11.77 23.35 -0.30
C CYS A 131 -12.29 24.62 -1.00
N ALA A 132 -12.17 24.72 -2.33
CA ALA A 132 -12.72 25.84 -3.09
C ALA A 132 -14.26 25.90 -3.00
N LYS A 133 -14.93 24.75 -3.23
CA LYS A 133 -16.39 24.61 -3.11
C LYS A 133 -16.87 24.92 -1.69
N LEU A 134 -16.13 24.51 -0.66
CA LEU A 134 -16.43 24.79 0.74
C LEU A 134 -16.29 26.27 1.08
N LYS A 135 -15.25 26.94 0.59
CA LYS A 135 -15.08 28.40 0.75
C LYS A 135 -16.25 29.16 0.13
N ALA A 136 -16.63 28.81 -1.10
CA ALA A 136 -17.79 29.40 -1.77
C ALA A 136 -19.07 29.18 -0.95
N TYR A 137 -19.34 27.95 -0.49
CA TYR A 137 -20.50 27.65 0.35
C TYR A 137 -20.54 28.45 1.67
N LYS A 138 -19.39 28.68 2.31
CA LYS A 138 -19.29 29.47 3.55
C LYS A 138 -19.62 30.95 3.33
N GLN A 139 -19.40 31.50 2.14
CA GLN A 139 -19.74 32.89 1.83
C GLN A 139 -21.25 33.10 1.65
N TRP A 140 -22.04 32.03 1.54
CA TRP A 140 -23.48 32.13 1.37
C TRP A 140 -24.15 32.49 2.71
N GLY A 141 -25.09 33.43 2.66
CA GLY A 141 -25.89 33.82 3.82
C GLY A 141 -26.70 32.64 4.40
N PRO A 142 -27.11 32.69 5.68
CA PRO A 142 -27.75 31.57 6.38
C PRO A 142 -29.02 31.03 5.69
N ASN A 143 -29.75 31.87 4.96
CA ASN A 143 -30.96 31.48 4.20
C ASN A 143 -30.64 30.69 2.92
N LEU A 144 -29.53 30.99 2.24
CA LEU A 144 -29.08 30.30 1.02
C LEU A 144 -28.41 28.93 1.33
N ARG A 145 -27.86 28.77 2.54
CA ARG A 145 -27.27 27.49 3.00
C ARG A 145 -28.31 26.37 3.18
N LYS A 146 -29.56 26.70 3.53
CA LYS A 146 -30.63 25.71 3.74
C LYS A 146 -31.04 25.00 2.43
N SER A 147 -31.15 25.73 1.31
CA SER A 147 -31.46 25.16 -0.01
C SER A 147 -30.28 24.41 -0.65
N ALA A 148 -29.04 24.87 -0.44
CA ALA A 148 -27.85 24.25 -1.03
C ALA A 148 -27.49 22.86 -0.48
N ARG A 149 -27.91 22.53 0.76
CA ARG A 149 -27.71 21.19 1.35
C ARG A 149 -28.40 20.08 0.55
N HIS A 150 -29.49 20.38 -0.15
CA HIS A 150 -30.23 19.41 -0.94
C HIS A 150 -29.56 19.07 -2.30
N CYS A 151 -28.73 19.97 -2.84
CA CYS A 151 -28.14 19.80 -4.18
C CYS A 151 -26.70 19.25 -4.16
N LEU A 152 -25.90 19.51 -3.12
CA LEU A 152 -24.49 19.09 -3.08
C LEU A 152 -24.28 17.59 -2.83
N CYS A 153 -25.27 16.89 -2.28
CA CYS A 153 -25.20 15.44 -2.08
C CYS A 153 -25.32 14.64 -3.40
N ARG A 154 -25.92 15.23 -4.44
CA ARG A 154 -26.31 14.50 -5.67
C ARG A 154 -25.26 14.50 -6.79
N ARG A 155 -24.35 15.49 -6.85
CA ARG A 155 -23.35 15.57 -7.93
C ARG A 155 -22.04 14.80 -7.68
N ARG A 156 -21.74 14.42 -6.44
CA ARG A 156 -20.46 13.72 -6.14
C ARG A 156 -20.38 12.29 -6.69
N TRP A 157 -21.51 11.71 -7.07
CA TRP A 157 -21.61 10.35 -7.62
C TRP A 157 -21.92 10.31 -9.12
N SER A 158 -22.33 11.43 -9.74
CA SER A 158 -22.80 11.44 -11.13
C SER A 158 -21.67 11.46 -12.16
N ASP A 159 -20.54 12.10 -11.86
CA ASP A 159 -19.42 12.24 -12.83
C ASP A 159 -18.50 11.01 -12.88
N ARG A 160 -18.77 9.98 -12.09
CA ARG A 160 -17.96 8.75 -12.05
C ARG A 160 -18.71 7.54 -12.57
N GLY A 161 -19.31 7.64 -13.76
CA GLY A 161 -19.64 6.53 -14.67
C GLY A 161 -20.28 5.29 -14.05
N ALA A 162 -20.95 5.42 -12.89
CA ALA A 162 -21.59 4.33 -12.18
C ALA A 162 -23.09 4.54 -12.39
N GLY A 163 -23.59 3.95 -13.48
CA GLY A 163 -25.01 3.75 -13.68
C GLY A 163 -25.55 2.81 -12.62
N VAL A 164 -25.81 3.34 -11.42
CA VAL A 164 -26.71 2.73 -10.45
C VAL A 164 -27.55 3.85 -9.85
N MET A 165 -28.64 4.15 -10.54
CA MET A 165 -29.73 4.98 -10.05
C MET A 165 -30.34 4.26 -8.83
N TRP A 166 -29.89 4.59 -7.63
CA TRP A 166 -30.63 4.23 -6.41
C TRP A 166 -31.84 5.14 -6.32
N LEU A 167 -32.96 4.71 -6.91
CA LEU A 167 -34.29 5.18 -6.53
C LEU A 167 -34.57 4.67 -5.12
N SER A 168 -34.19 5.47 -4.12
CA SER A 168 -34.79 5.38 -2.79
C SER A 168 -36.14 6.11 -2.86
N THR A 169 -37.18 5.41 -3.28
CA THR A 169 -38.55 5.72 -2.85
C THR A 169 -38.57 5.68 -1.32
N ARG A 170 -38.70 6.84 -0.68
CA ARG A 170 -39.17 6.91 0.70
C ARG A 170 -40.70 6.97 0.65
N PRO A 171 -41.41 6.30 1.57
CA PRO A 171 -42.82 6.58 1.82
C PRO A 171 -43.01 8.03 2.30
#